data_AF-A0A7X4CBV7-F1
#
_entry.id   AF-A0A7X4CBV7-F1
#
_cell.length_a   1.000
_cell.length_b   1.000
_cell.length_c   1.000
_cell.angle_alpha   90.00
_cell.angle_beta   90.00
_cell.angle_gamma   90.00
#
_symmetry.space_group_name_H-M   'P 1'
#
loop_
_entity.id
_entity.type
_entity.pdbx_description
1 polymer ?
#
loop_
_entity_poly.entity_id
_entity_poly.type
_entity_poly.pdbx_seq_one_letter_code
_entity_poly.pdbx_strand_id
1 'polypeptide(L)'
;MKKILFMLVMMGLMFSSDPVWAKDGFYLGMDLGVAVAPDMDVQTGGLDDWSSTDVSATRCDRTINPDGLQVPPGGCSDDPQPWGPLAESFDGGSGILAGLAVGYRFMENFRVEGEYFYRDTNYDSTDNPYPAGTAPSGGYHLIQDAVDDVLSHNFFANLYYDYRSDSKFTPYVGVGIGLARVSVAYRTFWQRSTNPDNIKVFDTTGPEGAAGRALNEKLVGALTHDRAKMSDTLFGYQVLAGVDYQISDPMTIGLKFRYADFGEFEDESEYTRLRGHASVAGNPPRPVTYYIRTDDMQFWGVSLNMKYQF
;
A
#
# COMPACT_ATOMS: atom_id res chain seq x y z
N MET A 1 -36.18 6.53 -17.84
CA MET A 1 -36.15 7.43 -16.66
C MET A 1 -34.69 7.71 -16.30
N LYS A 2 -34.09 8.59 -17.10
CA LYS A 2 -32.75 9.18 -16.98
C LYS A 2 -32.92 10.52 -17.71
N LYS A 3 -32.30 11.58 -17.20
CA LYS A 3 -32.47 13.01 -17.54
C LYS A 3 -33.51 13.71 -16.65
N ILE A 4 -33.01 14.31 -15.57
CA ILE A 4 -33.30 15.65 -15.03
C ILE A 4 -32.38 15.77 -13.81
N LEU A 5 -31.11 16.10 -14.05
CA LEU A 5 -30.20 16.69 -13.05
C LEU A 5 -28.92 17.18 -13.78
N PHE A 6 -29.10 18.06 -14.77
CA PHE A 6 -27.96 18.65 -15.50
C PHE A 6 -28.28 20.07 -15.98
N MET A 7 -29.03 20.82 -15.17
CA MET A 7 -29.49 22.16 -15.52
C MET A 7 -29.41 23.07 -14.29
N LEU A 8 -28.18 23.34 -13.82
CA LEU A 8 -27.90 24.42 -12.86
C LEU A 8 -26.46 24.95 -12.91
N VAL A 9 -25.71 24.68 -13.98
CA VAL A 9 -24.31 25.16 -14.14
C VAL A 9 -24.19 26.28 -15.19
N MET A 10 -25.27 26.69 -15.84
CA MET A 10 -25.18 27.57 -17.02
C MET A 10 -26.15 28.74 -16.94
N MET A 11 -25.94 29.65 -15.98
CA MET A 11 -26.41 31.03 -16.12
C MET A 11 -25.61 31.96 -15.21
N GLY A 12 -24.65 32.67 -15.82
CA GLY A 12 -23.81 33.64 -15.11
C GLY A 12 -22.62 34.14 -15.92
N LEU A 13 -22.76 34.28 -17.24
CA LEU A 13 -21.82 35.05 -18.06
C LEU A 13 -22.35 36.47 -18.16
N MET A 14 -21.89 37.34 -17.26
CA MET A 14 -21.94 38.79 -17.47
C MET A 14 -20.55 39.35 -17.25
N PHE A 15 -20.05 40.01 -18.29
CA PHE A 15 -18.81 40.73 -18.36
C PHE A 15 -18.74 41.84 -17.33
N SER A 16 -17.60 41.93 -16.67
CA SER A 16 -17.18 43.07 -15.87
C SER A 16 -15.66 43.17 -16.00
N SER A 17 -15.20 44.38 -16.27
CA SER A 17 -13.83 44.75 -16.55
C SER A 17 -13.13 45.20 -15.27
N ASP A 18 -12.23 44.35 -14.76
CA ASP A 18 -11.24 44.51 -13.68
C ASP A 18 -11.75 44.92 -12.28
N PRO A 19 -11.33 44.24 -11.18
CA PRO A 19 -9.94 43.83 -10.96
C PRO A 19 -9.72 42.32 -10.99
N VAL A 20 -8.76 41.90 -11.80
CA VAL A 20 -8.16 40.56 -11.74
C VAL A 20 -7.30 40.47 -10.48
N TRP A 21 -7.91 40.11 -9.35
CA TRP A 21 -7.30 40.26 -8.03
C TRP A 21 -6.05 39.38 -7.79
N ALA A 22 -5.90 38.25 -8.48
CA ALA A 22 -4.66 37.46 -8.43
C ALA A 22 -3.68 37.90 -9.53
N LYS A 23 -2.45 38.29 -9.17
CA LYS A 23 -1.44 38.60 -10.18
C LYS A 23 -0.99 37.34 -10.91
N ASP A 24 -0.79 37.46 -12.21
CA ASP A 24 -0.05 36.46 -12.98
C ASP A 24 1.40 36.41 -12.49
N GLY A 25 2.04 35.25 -12.60
CA GLY A 25 3.41 35.05 -12.13
C GLY A 25 3.57 33.90 -11.15
N PHE A 26 4.73 33.89 -10.49
CA PHE A 26 5.12 32.84 -9.56
C PHE A 26 4.44 32.95 -8.21
N TYR A 27 4.10 31.80 -7.62
CA TYR A 27 3.73 31.70 -6.22
C TYR A 27 4.39 30.49 -5.56
N LEU A 28 4.51 30.59 -4.24
CA LEU A 28 4.76 29.44 -3.37
C LEU A 28 3.45 29.01 -2.72
N GLY A 29 3.17 27.72 -2.75
CA GLY A 29 2.04 27.08 -2.09
C GLY A 29 2.51 26.22 -0.92
N MET A 30 1.68 26.13 0.10
CA MET A 30 1.81 25.13 1.16
C MET A 30 0.43 24.56 1.48
N ASP A 31 0.39 23.28 1.83
CA ASP A 31 -0.84 22.58 2.19
C ASP A 31 -0.66 21.77 3.46
N LEU A 32 -1.73 21.73 4.25
CA LEU A 32 -1.85 20.86 5.41
C LEU A 32 -3.28 20.31 5.43
N GLY A 33 -3.41 19.00 5.58
CA GLY A 33 -4.70 18.34 5.49
C GLY A 33 -4.73 16.95 6.07
N VAL A 34 -5.85 16.31 5.81
CA VAL A 34 -6.11 14.92 6.15
C VAL A 34 -6.29 14.10 4.88
N ALA A 35 -5.90 12.83 4.95
CA ALA A 35 -6.12 11.84 3.92
C ALA A 35 -6.97 10.70 4.48
N VAL A 36 -7.87 10.16 3.65
CA VAL A 36 -8.61 8.93 3.90
C VAL A 36 -8.33 8.03 2.71
N ALA A 37 -7.89 6.82 2.99
CA ALA A 37 -7.64 5.80 1.99
C ALA A 37 -8.69 4.70 2.15
N PRO A 38 -9.20 4.14 1.03
CA PRO A 38 -10.17 3.05 1.08
C PRO A 38 -9.51 1.78 1.60
N ASP A 39 -10.32 0.73 1.71
CA ASP A 39 -9.86 -0.62 2.00
C ASP A 39 -8.73 -1.03 1.05
N MET A 40 -7.76 -1.77 1.56
CA MET A 40 -6.58 -2.22 0.83
C MET A 40 -6.61 -3.72 0.71
N ASP A 41 -6.66 -4.22 -0.52
CA ASP A 41 -6.44 -5.63 -0.80
C ASP A 41 -4.93 -5.88 -0.91
N VAL A 42 -4.42 -6.78 -0.06
CA VAL A 42 -3.02 -7.21 -0.08
C VAL A 42 -2.98 -8.67 -0.47
N GLN A 43 -2.29 -8.94 -1.57
CA GLN A 43 -1.88 -10.24 -2.02
C GLN A 43 -0.52 -10.57 -1.42
N THR A 44 -0.45 -11.63 -0.62
CA THR A 44 0.82 -12.17 -0.14
C THR A 44 1.15 -13.46 -0.85
N GLY A 45 2.43 -13.63 -1.18
CA GLY A 45 2.95 -14.86 -1.75
C GLY A 45 4.46 -14.97 -1.53
N GLY A 46 5.04 -16.11 -1.88
CA GLY A 46 6.48 -16.32 -1.85
C GLY A 46 7.03 -16.39 -3.26
N LEU A 47 8.16 -15.74 -3.53
CA LEU A 47 8.93 -15.90 -4.78
C LEU A 47 9.79 -17.17 -4.80
N ASP A 48 9.64 -18.04 -3.80
CA ASP A 48 10.35 -19.32 -3.68
C ASP A 48 9.45 -20.51 -3.26
N ASP A 49 8.19 -20.54 -3.71
CA ASP A 49 7.27 -21.58 -3.26
C ASP A 49 7.12 -22.77 -4.20
N TRP A 50 7.77 -23.88 -3.84
CA TRP A 50 7.49 -25.20 -4.39
C TRP A 50 6.15 -25.65 -3.85
N SER A 51 5.08 -25.30 -4.57
CA SER A 51 3.75 -25.89 -4.52
C SER A 51 3.23 -26.27 -3.11
N SER A 52 3.68 -25.62 -2.01
CA SER A 52 3.07 -25.52 -0.66
C SER A 52 3.93 -24.68 0.31
N THR A 53 3.64 -23.38 0.46
CA THR A 53 4.45 -22.29 1.09
C THR A 53 5.27 -22.64 2.32
N ASP A 54 4.83 -23.59 3.15
CA ASP A 54 5.61 -24.03 4.31
C ASP A 54 6.26 -25.41 4.09
N VAL A 55 5.66 -26.30 3.31
CA VAL A 55 6.08 -27.71 3.19
C VAL A 55 7.46 -27.87 2.54
N SER A 56 7.77 -27.12 1.49
CA SER A 56 9.01 -27.31 0.73
C SER A 56 10.20 -26.57 1.33
N ALA A 57 9.99 -25.32 1.73
CA ALA A 57 10.92 -24.61 2.58
C ALA A 57 11.19 -25.40 3.88
N THR A 58 10.19 -26.11 4.44
CA THR A 58 10.38 -26.98 5.61
C THR A 58 11.18 -28.24 5.28
N ARG A 59 10.90 -28.89 4.15
CA ARG A 59 11.64 -30.10 3.74
C ARG A 59 13.11 -29.79 3.47
N CYS A 60 13.40 -28.61 2.93
CA CYS A 60 14.76 -28.12 2.67
C CYS A 60 15.40 -27.39 3.86
N ASP A 61 14.72 -27.32 5.00
CA ASP A 61 15.21 -26.73 6.23
C ASP A 61 16.09 -27.72 6.99
N ARG A 62 17.38 -27.43 7.13
CA ARG A 62 18.32 -28.34 7.81
C ARG A 62 18.18 -28.35 9.33
N THR A 63 17.51 -27.37 9.92
CA THR A 63 17.20 -27.37 11.35
C THR A 63 16.10 -28.39 11.64
N ILE A 64 15.09 -28.46 10.76
CA ILE A 64 13.95 -29.37 10.90
C ILE A 64 14.27 -30.76 10.33
N ASN A 65 14.80 -30.80 9.11
CA ASN A 65 15.11 -32.00 8.32
C ASN A 65 16.61 -32.09 7.98
N PRO A 66 17.48 -32.37 8.98
CA PRO A 66 18.94 -32.37 8.79
C PRO A 66 19.43 -33.41 7.77
N ASP A 67 18.71 -34.52 7.62
CA ASP A 67 19.07 -35.64 6.76
C ASP A 67 18.46 -35.52 5.35
N GLY A 68 17.70 -34.46 5.06
CA GLY A 68 17.06 -34.26 3.75
C GLY A 68 16.04 -35.35 3.39
N LEU A 69 15.35 -35.91 4.38
CA LEU A 69 14.33 -36.94 4.16
C LEU A 69 13.16 -36.39 3.34
N GLN A 70 12.64 -37.21 2.43
CA GLN A 70 11.50 -36.87 1.56
C GLN A 70 11.68 -35.58 0.72
N VAL A 71 12.94 -35.25 0.41
CA VAL A 71 13.34 -34.23 -0.55
C VAL A 71 13.58 -34.91 -1.90
N PRO A 72 12.84 -34.54 -2.97
CA PRO A 72 13.11 -35.04 -4.31
C PRO A 72 14.52 -34.68 -4.79
N PRO A 73 15.15 -35.47 -5.68
CA PRO A 73 16.42 -35.09 -6.30
C PRO A 73 16.32 -33.71 -6.95
N GLY A 74 17.23 -32.78 -6.62
CA GLY A 74 17.18 -31.39 -7.11
C GLY A 74 16.15 -30.49 -6.41
N GLY A 75 15.30 -31.03 -5.53
CA GLY A 75 14.17 -30.31 -4.92
C GLY A 75 14.55 -29.15 -3.99
N CYS A 76 15.82 -29.02 -3.62
CA CYS A 76 16.33 -27.87 -2.85
C CYS A 76 17.30 -26.98 -3.64
N SER A 77 17.47 -27.21 -4.96
CA SER A 77 18.38 -26.46 -5.83
C SER A 77 17.68 -25.66 -6.94
N ASP A 78 16.41 -25.95 -7.23
CA ASP A 78 15.63 -25.30 -8.28
C ASP A 78 14.83 -24.12 -7.73
N ASP A 79 14.68 -23.07 -8.55
CA ASP A 79 13.86 -21.89 -8.24
C ASP A 79 12.36 -22.24 -8.40
N PRO A 80 11.56 -22.19 -7.34
CA PRO A 80 10.19 -22.69 -7.41
C PRO A 80 9.21 -21.83 -8.21
N GLN A 81 8.06 -22.41 -8.56
CA GLN A 81 7.00 -21.72 -9.30
C GLN A 81 5.98 -21.10 -8.33
N PRO A 82 5.63 -19.81 -8.45
CA PRO A 82 4.77 -19.13 -7.49
C PRO A 82 3.40 -19.82 -7.35
N TRP A 83 2.87 -19.87 -6.13
CA TRP A 83 1.46 -20.17 -5.92
C TRP A 83 0.56 -19.02 -6.30
N GLY A 84 -0.73 -19.35 -6.38
CA GLY A 84 -1.76 -18.33 -6.30
C GLY A 84 -1.65 -17.56 -4.97
N PRO A 85 -1.72 -16.22 -5.01
CA PRO A 85 -1.59 -15.37 -3.82
C PRO A 85 -2.70 -15.65 -2.80
N LEU A 86 -2.38 -15.47 -1.52
CA LEU A 86 -3.40 -15.26 -0.50
C LEU A 86 -3.80 -13.78 -0.56
N ALA A 87 -5.08 -13.51 -0.76
CA ALA A 87 -5.60 -12.15 -0.76
C ALA A 87 -6.36 -11.91 0.54
N GLU A 88 -5.94 -10.88 1.28
CA GLU A 88 -6.60 -10.40 2.48
C GLU A 88 -6.99 -8.93 2.27
N SER A 89 -8.16 -8.55 2.78
CA SER A 89 -8.66 -7.18 2.68
C SER A 89 -8.49 -6.48 4.04
N PHE A 90 -7.86 -5.31 4.03
CA PHE A 90 -7.66 -4.48 5.22
C PHE A 90 -8.59 -3.28 5.17
N ASP A 91 -9.30 -3.02 6.26
CA ASP A 91 -10.18 -1.85 6.41
C ASP A 91 -9.43 -0.54 6.09
N GLY A 92 -10.12 0.40 5.44
CA GLY A 92 -9.53 1.67 5.01
C GLY A 92 -8.94 2.53 6.14
N GLY A 93 -7.85 3.21 5.83
CA GLY A 93 -7.07 4.01 6.77
C GLY A 93 -7.33 5.52 6.67
N SER A 94 -6.79 6.26 7.65
CA SER A 94 -6.77 7.73 7.60
C SER A 94 -5.48 8.30 8.18
N GLY A 95 -5.20 9.56 7.86
CA GLY A 95 -4.04 10.24 8.42
C GLY A 95 -3.86 11.65 7.88
N ILE A 96 -2.62 12.11 7.83
CA ILE A 96 -2.27 13.50 7.53
C ILE A 96 -1.54 13.62 6.20
N LEU A 97 -1.68 14.79 5.58
CA LEU A 97 -0.88 15.19 4.44
C LEU A 97 -0.34 16.61 4.63
N ALA A 98 0.89 16.83 4.20
CA ALA A 98 1.52 18.15 4.22
C ALA A 98 2.39 18.32 2.98
N GLY A 99 2.31 19.49 2.34
CA GLY A 99 2.93 19.72 1.06
C GLY A 99 3.42 21.14 0.83
N LEU A 100 4.28 21.24 -0.16
CA LEU A 100 4.86 22.47 -0.68
C LEU A 100 4.75 22.46 -2.20
N ALA A 101 4.51 23.63 -2.76
CA ALA A 101 4.32 23.80 -4.18
C ALA A 101 5.01 25.06 -4.71
N VAL A 102 5.49 24.99 -5.94
CA VAL A 102 5.89 26.15 -6.73
C VAL A 102 5.01 26.15 -7.96
N GLY A 103 4.28 27.24 -8.19
CA GLY A 103 3.44 27.35 -9.36
C GLY A 103 3.59 28.67 -10.09
N TYR A 104 3.09 28.66 -11.32
CA TYR A 104 3.09 29.80 -12.22
C TYR A 104 1.71 29.93 -12.85
N ARG A 105 1.11 31.11 -12.73
CA ARG A 105 -0.15 31.47 -13.39
C ARG A 105 0.14 32.07 -14.76
N PHE A 106 -0.53 31.55 -15.78
CA PHE A 106 -0.38 31.99 -17.18
C PHE A 106 -1.74 32.02 -17.88
N MET A 107 -1.87 32.85 -18.91
CA MET A 107 -3.08 32.92 -19.74
C MET A 107 -4.38 33.12 -18.93
N GLU A 108 -4.37 34.09 -18.01
CA GLU A 108 -5.46 34.52 -17.10
C GLU A 108 -6.04 33.40 -16.21
N ASN A 109 -6.51 32.28 -16.75
CA ASN A 109 -7.22 31.21 -16.04
C ASN A 109 -6.39 29.95 -15.85
N PHE A 110 -5.21 29.81 -16.46
CA PHE A 110 -4.41 28.59 -16.35
C PHE A 110 -3.27 28.73 -15.33
N ARG A 111 -2.95 27.62 -14.68
CA ARG A 111 -1.86 27.55 -13.71
C ARG A 111 -1.18 26.20 -13.77
N VAL A 112 0.15 26.22 -13.78
CA VAL A 112 0.98 25.02 -13.63
C VAL A 112 1.60 25.02 -12.24
N GLU A 113 1.76 23.84 -11.64
CA GLU A 113 2.33 23.69 -10.31
C GLU A 113 3.22 22.45 -10.28
N GLY A 114 4.44 22.59 -9.75
CA GLY A 114 5.23 21.47 -9.25
C GLY A 114 4.96 21.34 -7.76
N GLU A 115 4.49 20.17 -7.32
CA GLU A 115 4.04 19.90 -5.96
C GLU A 115 4.84 18.73 -5.36
N TYR A 116 5.31 18.90 -4.13
CA TYR A 116 5.78 17.83 -3.28
C TYR A 116 4.85 17.72 -2.08
N PHE A 117 4.39 16.51 -1.75
CA PHE A 117 3.67 16.29 -0.50
C PHE A 117 4.05 14.97 0.18
N TYR A 118 4.12 15.02 1.50
CA TYR A 118 4.24 13.87 2.36
C TYR A 118 2.85 13.45 2.83
N ARG A 119 2.58 12.15 2.83
CA ARG A 119 1.35 11.57 3.40
C ARG A 119 1.71 10.42 4.31
N ASP A 120 1.05 10.39 5.46
CA ASP A 120 1.13 9.34 6.46
C ASP A 120 -0.30 8.88 6.75
N THR A 121 -0.58 7.59 6.55
CA THR A 121 -1.92 7.02 6.70
C THR A 121 -1.80 5.72 7.48
N ASN A 122 -2.57 5.62 8.56
CA ASN A 122 -2.60 4.43 9.40
C ASN A 122 -3.85 3.61 9.07
N TYR A 123 -3.66 2.32 8.83
CA TYR A 123 -4.74 1.38 8.51
C TYR A 123 -5.25 0.60 9.74
N ASP A 124 -4.51 0.56 10.86
CA ASP A 124 -4.77 -0.17 12.14
C ASP A 124 -5.62 -1.44 11.99
N SER A 125 -5.37 -2.18 10.92
CA SER A 125 -6.20 -3.30 10.52
C SER A 125 -5.46 -4.56 10.93
N THR A 126 -6.00 -5.26 11.92
CA THR A 126 -5.60 -6.63 12.24
C THR A 126 -6.74 -7.53 11.83
N ASP A 127 -6.53 -8.35 10.81
CA ASP A 127 -7.45 -9.47 10.60
C ASP A 127 -6.96 -10.67 11.41
N ASN A 128 -7.87 -11.24 12.19
CA ASN A 128 -7.65 -12.49 12.90
C ASN A 128 -8.66 -13.51 12.36
N PRO A 129 -8.34 -14.16 11.23
CA PRO A 129 -9.31 -15.02 10.57
C PRO A 129 -9.59 -16.32 11.37
N TYR A 130 -8.82 -16.67 12.41
CA TYR A 130 -9.03 -17.89 13.20
C TYR A 130 -8.77 -17.75 14.72
N PRO A 131 -9.70 -18.19 15.60
CA PRO A 131 -9.42 -18.29 17.03
C PRO A 131 -8.22 -19.20 17.30
N ALA A 132 -7.31 -18.73 18.17
CA ALA A 132 -6.14 -19.50 18.60
C ALA A 132 -6.55 -20.90 19.06
N GLY A 133 -6.05 -21.95 18.39
CA GLY A 133 -6.25 -23.35 18.77
C GLY A 133 -7.05 -24.24 17.80
N THR A 134 -7.66 -23.69 16.74
CA THR A 134 -8.28 -24.50 15.67
C THR A 134 -7.57 -24.27 14.34
N ALA A 135 -6.54 -25.08 14.04
CA ALA A 135 -5.93 -25.07 12.72
C ALA A 135 -6.91 -25.67 11.69
N PRO A 136 -7.19 -25.02 10.55
CA PRO A 136 -7.90 -25.64 9.43
C PRO A 136 -7.19 -26.91 8.94
N SER A 137 -7.89 -27.69 8.13
CA SER A 137 -7.37 -28.89 7.47
C SER A 137 -6.18 -28.54 6.57
N GLY A 138 -4.97 -28.54 7.13
CA GLY A 138 -3.76 -27.99 6.52
C GLY A 138 -2.62 -27.73 7.52
N GLY A 139 -2.94 -27.63 8.81
CA GLY A 139 -1.96 -27.73 9.89
C GLY A 139 -1.25 -26.43 10.28
N TYR A 140 -1.75 -25.28 9.84
CA TYR A 140 -1.35 -23.93 10.28
C TYR A 140 -2.57 -23.01 10.33
N HIS A 141 -2.48 -21.91 11.08
CA HIS A 141 -3.47 -20.83 11.11
C HIS A 141 -2.76 -19.48 11.17
N LEU A 142 -3.37 -18.49 10.53
CA LEU A 142 -3.01 -17.08 10.62
C LEU A 142 -3.58 -16.54 11.94
N ILE A 143 -2.71 -16.02 12.81
CA ILE A 143 -3.07 -15.41 14.09
C ILE A 143 -3.32 -13.92 13.91
N GLN A 144 -2.48 -13.28 13.11
CA GLN A 144 -2.55 -11.85 12.84
C GLN A 144 -1.96 -11.59 11.46
N ASP A 145 -2.71 -10.86 10.66
CA ASP A 145 -2.16 -10.10 9.56
C ASP A 145 -2.47 -8.62 9.75
N ALA A 146 -1.51 -7.75 9.46
CA ALA A 146 -1.67 -6.32 9.68
C ALA A 146 -0.87 -5.43 8.72
N VAL A 147 -1.55 -4.40 8.23
CA VAL A 147 -0.94 -3.22 7.62
C VAL A 147 -1.01 -2.09 8.64
N ASP A 148 0.17 -1.61 9.07
CA ASP A 148 0.28 -0.51 10.03
C ASP A 148 0.26 0.84 9.27
N ASP A 149 1.43 1.48 9.15
CA ASP A 149 1.59 2.79 8.54
C ASP A 149 1.94 2.67 7.04
N VAL A 150 1.24 3.45 6.22
CA VAL A 150 1.53 3.68 4.81
C VAL A 150 2.06 5.11 4.66
N LEU A 151 3.36 5.23 4.46
CA LEU A 151 4.07 6.50 4.31
C LEU A 151 4.36 6.75 2.84
N SER A 152 4.22 7.98 2.37
CA SER A 152 4.55 8.32 0.98
C SER A 152 5.16 9.71 0.82
N HIS A 153 6.17 9.77 -0.04
CA HIS A 153 6.74 11.01 -0.58
C HIS A 153 6.31 11.15 -2.03
N ASN A 154 5.56 12.20 -2.33
CA ASN A 154 4.85 12.34 -3.60
C ASN A 154 5.36 13.57 -4.34
N PHE A 155 5.59 13.43 -5.65
CA PHE A 155 5.99 14.51 -6.53
C PHE A 155 5.05 14.57 -7.72
N PHE A 156 4.41 15.72 -7.94
CA PHE A 156 3.40 15.91 -8.97
C PHE A 156 3.68 17.14 -9.83
N ALA A 157 3.36 17.02 -11.11
CA ALA A 157 3.17 18.15 -12.00
C ALA A 157 1.68 18.32 -12.26
N ASN A 158 1.15 19.50 -11.93
CA ASN A 158 -0.28 19.79 -11.97
C ASN A 158 -0.58 20.90 -12.98
N LEU A 159 -1.73 20.79 -13.62
CA LEU A 159 -2.35 21.82 -14.44
C LEU A 159 -3.72 22.16 -13.83
N TYR A 160 -4.00 23.44 -13.66
CA TYR A 160 -5.27 23.95 -13.14
C TYR A 160 -5.94 24.89 -14.12
N TYR A 161 -7.26 24.94 -13.99
CA TYR A 161 -8.12 25.99 -14.51
C TYR A 161 -8.79 26.71 -13.33
N ASP A 162 -8.46 27.99 -13.17
CA ASP A 162 -8.98 28.89 -12.16
C ASP A 162 -10.22 29.63 -12.74
N TYR A 163 -11.37 29.52 -12.08
CA TYR A 163 -12.61 30.23 -12.45
C TYR A 163 -12.60 31.62 -11.86
N ARG A 164 -12.04 32.57 -12.60
CA ARG A 164 -11.83 33.93 -12.13
C ARG A 164 -13.09 34.77 -12.31
N SER A 165 -13.36 35.61 -11.32
CA SER A 165 -14.43 36.61 -11.33
C SER A 165 -13.97 37.82 -10.54
N ASP A 166 -14.78 38.87 -10.48
CA ASP A 166 -14.48 40.06 -9.66
C ASP A 166 -14.53 39.80 -8.14
N SER A 167 -14.94 38.58 -7.76
CA SER A 167 -14.96 38.11 -6.37
C SER A 167 -13.55 37.82 -5.86
N LYS A 168 -13.37 37.92 -4.54
CA LYS A 168 -12.17 37.42 -3.85
C LYS A 168 -12.09 35.90 -3.82
N PHE A 169 -13.17 35.21 -4.18
CA PHE A 169 -13.22 33.77 -4.29
C PHE A 169 -12.85 33.32 -5.70
N THR A 170 -11.91 32.39 -5.80
CA THR A 170 -11.50 31.74 -7.05
C THR A 170 -11.66 30.23 -6.91
N PRO A 171 -12.80 29.67 -7.35
CA PRO A 171 -12.93 28.24 -7.53
C PRO A 171 -11.93 27.73 -8.56
N TYR A 172 -11.46 26.50 -8.44
CA TYR A 172 -10.57 25.90 -9.42
C TYR A 172 -10.76 24.39 -9.53
N VAL A 173 -10.35 23.85 -10.67
CA VAL A 173 -10.17 22.42 -10.90
C VAL A 173 -8.78 22.18 -11.47
N GLY A 174 -8.25 20.99 -11.27
CA GLY A 174 -6.96 20.62 -11.82
C GLY A 174 -6.79 19.12 -11.96
N VAL A 175 -5.77 18.77 -12.71
CA VAL A 175 -5.32 17.40 -12.92
C VAL A 175 -3.80 17.38 -12.78
N GLY A 176 -3.27 16.24 -12.34
CA GLY A 176 -1.85 16.07 -12.16
C GLY A 176 -1.40 14.66 -12.48
N ILE A 177 -0.13 14.54 -12.82
CA ILE A 177 0.58 13.26 -12.97
C ILE A 177 1.82 13.31 -12.09
N GLY A 178 2.21 12.17 -11.54
CA GLY A 178 3.26 12.14 -10.55
C GLY A 178 3.81 10.76 -10.23
N LEU A 179 4.73 10.79 -9.27
CA LEU A 179 5.43 9.65 -8.73
C LEU A 179 5.32 9.68 -7.20
N ALA A 180 5.14 8.52 -6.58
CA ALA A 180 5.17 8.36 -5.14
C ALA A 180 6.20 7.31 -4.73
N ARG A 181 7.12 7.66 -3.83
CA ARG A 181 7.87 6.64 -3.08
C ARG A 181 7.02 6.25 -1.88
N VAL A 182 6.44 5.06 -1.93
CA VAL A 182 5.58 4.52 -0.88
C VAL A 182 6.37 3.58 0.01
N SER A 183 6.06 3.55 1.29
CA SER A 183 6.57 2.57 2.23
C SER A 183 5.41 2.00 3.05
N VAL A 184 5.31 0.69 3.08
CA VAL A 184 4.26 -0.06 3.79
C VAL A 184 4.91 -0.84 4.92
N ALA A 185 4.41 -0.66 6.14
CA ALA A 185 4.76 -1.51 7.27
C ALA A 185 3.77 -2.67 7.38
N TYR A 186 4.24 -3.88 7.05
CA TYR A 186 3.46 -5.10 7.03
C TYR A 186 3.92 -6.05 8.13
N ARG A 187 2.97 -6.73 8.77
CA ARG A 187 3.24 -7.65 9.87
C ARG A 187 2.36 -8.88 9.75
N THR A 188 3.00 -10.04 9.77
CA THR A 188 2.31 -11.33 9.65
C THR A 188 2.71 -12.25 10.79
N PHE A 189 1.75 -13.02 11.31
CA PHE A 189 1.98 -13.98 12.38
C PHE A 189 1.17 -15.26 12.15
N TRP A 190 1.89 -16.35 11.92
CA TRP A 190 1.36 -17.68 11.69
C TRP A 190 1.77 -18.65 12.80
N GLN A 191 0.88 -19.59 13.10
CA GLN A 191 1.16 -20.68 14.01
C GLN A 191 0.77 -22.03 13.41
N ARG A 192 1.69 -23.00 13.50
CA ARG A 192 1.44 -24.40 13.19
C ARG A 192 0.52 -25.05 14.21
N SER A 193 -0.25 -26.04 13.77
CA SER A 193 -1.17 -26.78 14.65
C SER A 193 -0.44 -27.37 15.86
N THR A 194 -1.11 -27.38 17.00
CA THR A 194 -0.65 -28.07 18.21
C THR A 194 -0.94 -29.57 18.16
N ASN A 195 -1.73 -30.04 17.19
CA ASN A 195 -1.96 -31.45 16.93
C ASN A 195 -1.06 -31.92 15.75
N PRO A 196 -0.08 -32.81 15.97
CA PRO A 196 0.82 -33.27 14.92
C PRO A 196 0.10 -33.98 13.77
N ASP A 197 -1.05 -34.62 14.03
CA ASP A 197 -1.80 -35.32 12.98
C ASP A 197 -2.41 -34.34 11.95
N ASN A 198 -2.53 -33.05 12.27
CA ASN A 198 -2.99 -32.01 11.34
C ASN A 198 -1.86 -31.47 10.45
N ILE A 199 -0.59 -31.77 10.76
CA ILE A 199 0.57 -31.29 10.03
C ILE A 199 0.92 -32.30 8.94
N LYS A 200 0.85 -31.89 7.66
CA LYS A 200 1.02 -32.76 6.49
C LYS A 200 2.25 -32.40 5.64
N VAL A 201 3.30 -31.88 6.26
CA VAL A 201 4.54 -31.51 5.56
C VAL A 201 5.28 -32.74 5.05
N PHE A 202 5.49 -33.71 5.93
CA PHE A 202 6.14 -34.98 5.61
C PHE A 202 5.08 -36.09 5.52
N ASP A 203 5.25 -36.99 4.55
CA ASP A 203 4.47 -38.21 4.44
C ASP A 203 4.71 -39.08 5.68
N THR A 204 3.61 -39.50 6.30
CA THR A 204 3.61 -40.33 7.51
C THR A 204 3.27 -41.78 7.20
N THR A 205 3.16 -42.12 5.93
CA THR A 205 2.85 -43.46 5.43
C THR A 205 4.07 -44.14 4.83
N GLY A 206 3.99 -45.46 4.62
CA GLY A 206 5.06 -46.24 4.00
C GLY A 206 6.32 -46.42 4.88
N PRO A 207 7.44 -46.88 4.29
CA PRO A 207 8.66 -47.23 5.01
C PRO A 207 9.31 -46.06 5.76
N GLU A 208 9.20 -44.84 5.23
CA GLU A 208 9.74 -43.62 5.85
C GLU A 208 8.72 -42.90 6.77
N GLY A 209 7.51 -43.45 6.91
CA GLY A 209 6.41 -42.77 7.58
C GLY A 209 6.66 -42.45 9.05
N ALA A 210 7.42 -43.29 9.76
CA ALA A 210 7.79 -43.02 11.16
C ALA A 210 8.74 -41.82 11.28
N ALA A 211 9.69 -41.70 10.36
CA ALA A 211 10.61 -40.56 10.30
C ALA A 211 9.87 -39.28 9.88
N GLY A 212 8.98 -39.37 8.88
CA GLY A 212 8.11 -38.27 8.51
C GLY A 212 7.20 -37.79 9.66
N ARG A 213 6.65 -38.71 10.45
CA ARG A 213 5.89 -38.37 11.67
C ARG A 213 6.76 -37.61 12.67
N ALA A 214 7.96 -38.10 12.95
CA ALA A 214 8.89 -37.42 13.86
C ALA A 214 9.27 -36.00 13.37
N LEU A 215 9.37 -35.78 12.06
CA LEU A 215 9.59 -34.45 11.49
C LEU A 215 8.37 -33.53 11.62
N ASN A 216 7.17 -34.03 11.36
CA ASN A 216 5.93 -33.26 11.60
C ASN A 216 5.77 -32.90 13.09
N GLU A 217 6.18 -33.76 14.02
CA GLU A 217 6.16 -33.49 15.46
C GLU A 217 7.08 -32.31 15.85
N LYS A 218 8.20 -32.08 15.15
CA LYS A 218 9.07 -30.92 15.38
C LYS A 218 8.41 -29.58 15.03
N LEU A 219 7.39 -29.60 14.16
CA LEU A 219 6.68 -28.41 13.69
C LEU A 219 5.52 -28.01 14.59
N VAL A 220 5.16 -28.84 15.55
CA VAL A 220 4.01 -28.62 16.43
C VAL A 220 4.14 -27.28 17.15
N GLY A 221 3.15 -26.40 16.94
CA GLY A 221 3.13 -25.07 17.56
C GLY A 221 4.24 -24.12 17.08
N ALA A 222 5.01 -24.47 16.06
CA ALA A 222 6.03 -23.59 15.50
C ALA A 222 5.42 -22.26 15.02
N LEU A 223 6.17 -21.18 15.23
CA LEU A 223 5.72 -19.82 15.00
C LEU A 223 6.50 -19.18 13.87
N THR A 224 5.80 -18.57 12.92
CA THR A 224 6.38 -17.71 11.90
C THR A 224 5.86 -16.32 12.14
N HIS A 225 6.75 -15.37 12.44
CA HIS A 225 6.36 -13.98 12.59
C HIS A 225 7.37 -13.10 11.89
N ASP A 226 6.85 -12.07 11.24
CA ASP A 226 7.68 -11.08 10.61
C ASP A 226 7.04 -9.70 10.68
N ARG A 227 7.89 -8.68 10.67
CA ARG A 227 7.51 -7.28 10.51
C ARG A 227 8.48 -6.64 9.55
N ALA A 228 8.03 -6.39 8.34
CA ALA A 228 8.85 -5.77 7.32
C ALA A 228 8.34 -4.37 6.99
N LYS A 229 9.29 -3.49 6.65
CA LYS A 229 9.00 -2.21 6.01
C LYS A 229 9.45 -2.31 4.56
N MET A 230 8.47 -2.42 3.68
CA MET A 230 8.65 -2.56 2.24
C MET A 230 8.46 -1.22 1.55
N SER A 231 9.07 -1.00 0.39
CA SER A 231 9.00 0.28 -0.32
C SER A 231 9.14 0.19 -1.83
N ASP A 232 8.23 0.86 -2.53
CA ASP A 232 8.15 0.87 -3.99
C ASP A 232 7.93 2.30 -4.52
N THR A 233 8.19 2.52 -5.81
CA THR A 233 7.97 3.78 -6.52
C THR A 233 6.84 3.64 -7.53
N LEU A 234 5.72 4.27 -7.22
CA LEU A 234 4.48 4.13 -7.97
C LEU A 234 4.27 5.36 -8.86
N PHE A 235 3.82 5.12 -10.09
CA PHE A 235 3.27 6.18 -10.93
C PHE A 235 1.80 6.40 -10.59
N GLY A 236 1.34 7.64 -10.69
CA GLY A 236 -0.05 7.97 -10.37
C GLY A 236 -0.54 9.25 -11.04
N TYR A 237 -1.85 9.44 -10.92
CA TYR A 237 -2.53 10.66 -11.33
C TYR A 237 -3.35 11.22 -10.17
N GLN A 238 -3.67 12.51 -10.25
CA GLN A 238 -4.57 13.14 -9.30
C GLN A 238 -5.56 14.06 -9.98
N VAL A 239 -6.75 14.16 -9.38
CA VAL A 239 -7.78 15.14 -9.71
C VAL A 239 -7.95 16.07 -8.52
N LEU A 240 -8.00 17.36 -8.80
CA LEU A 240 -7.99 18.42 -7.80
C LEU A 240 -9.17 19.35 -8.02
N ALA A 241 -9.77 19.79 -6.93
CA ALA A 241 -10.78 20.83 -6.95
C ALA A 241 -10.65 21.67 -5.69
N GLY A 242 -11.06 22.93 -5.76
CA GLY A 242 -11.00 23.76 -4.56
C GLY A 242 -11.55 25.15 -4.76
N VAL A 243 -11.45 25.93 -3.69
CA VAL A 243 -11.77 27.34 -3.69
C VAL A 243 -10.71 28.09 -2.93
N ASP A 244 -10.14 29.08 -3.59
CA ASP A 244 -9.19 30.01 -3.01
C ASP A 244 -9.95 31.29 -2.61
N TYR A 245 -9.53 31.92 -1.51
CA TYR A 245 -9.98 33.21 -1.02
C TYR A 245 -8.77 34.12 -0.85
N GLN A 246 -8.79 35.25 -1.56
CA GLN A 246 -7.72 36.23 -1.47
C GLN A 246 -7.84 37.08 -0.21
N ILE A 247 -6.85 36.93 0.68
CA ILE A 247 -6.77 37.67 1.95
C ILE A 247 -6.20 39.08 1.69
N SER A 248 -5.14 39.15 0.89
CA SER A 248 -4.44 40.38 0.52
C SER A 248 -3.83 40.23 -0.88
N ASP A 249 -3.23 41.28 -1.41
CA ASP A 249 -2.61 41.25 -2.74
C ASP A 249 -1.63 40.08 -2.93
N PRO A 250 -0.72 39.76 -1.97
CA PRO A 250 0.19 38.62 -2.11
C PRO A 250 -0.34 37.31 -1.49
N MET A 251 -1.33 37.33 -0.60
CA MET A 251 -1.71 36.14 0.17
C MET A 251 -3.11 35.62 -0.15
N THR A 252 -3.19 34.31 -0.37
CA THR A 252 -4.42 33.55 -0.59
C THR A 252 -4.46 32.37 0.37
N ILE A 253 -5.66 32.06 0.89
CA ILE A 253 -5.95 30.81 1.60
C ILE A 253 -7.01 30.06 0.84
N GLY A 254 -7.00 28.73 0.86
CA GLY A 254 -8.00 27.96 0.14
C GLY A 254 -8.27 26.61 0.75
N LEU A 255 -9.35 26.00 0.28
CA LEU A 255 -9.66 24.60 0.54
C LEU A 255 -9.37 23.81 -0.74
N LYS A 256 -8.58 22.74 -0.62
CA LYS A 256 -8.18 21.85 -1.72
C LYS A 256 -8.69 20.44 -1.42
N PHE A 257 -9.53 19.92 -2.31
CA PHE A 257 -9.92 18.52 -2.39
C PHE A 257 -9.03 17.81 -3.40
N ARG A 258 -8.60 16.60 -3.05
CA ARG A 258 -7.75 15.74 -3.86
C ARG A 258 -8.35 14.33 -3.92
N TYR A 259 -8.36 13.76 -5.10
CA TYR A 259 -8.35 12.32 -5.29
C TYR A 259 -7.05 11.95 -5.99
N ALA A 260 -6.35 10.95 -5.49
CA ALA A 260 -5.13 10.44 -6.11
C ALA A 260 -5.19 8.92 -6.19
N ASP A 261 -4.64 8.41 -7.28
CA ASP A 261 -4.63 7.01 -7.63
C ASP A 261 -3.23 6.68 -8.14
N PHE A 262 -2.63 5.66 -7.54
CA PHE A 262 -1.33 5.12 -7.88
C PHE A 262 -1.51 3.66 -8.24
N GLY A 263 -0.63 3.16 -9.11
CA GLY A 263 -0.65 1.75 -9.49
C GLY A 263 -0.40 0.78 -8.32
N GLU A 264 -0.38 -0.50 -8.65
CA GLU A 264 -0.05 -1.60 -7.75
C GLU A 264 1.30 -1.38 -7.05
N PHE A 265 1.32 -1.58 -5.73
CA PHE A 265 2.55 -1.66 -4.95
C PHE A 265 3.03 -3.11 -4.95
N GLU A 266 4.33 -3.34 -5.19
CA GLU A 266 4.93 -4.67 -5.03
C GLU A 266 6.35 -4.55 -4.47
N ASP A 267 6.63 -5.32 -3.42
CA ASP A 267 7.99 -5.44 -2.88
C ASP A 267 8.15 -6.79 -2.17
N GLU A 268 9.39 -7.18 -1.95
CA GLU A 268 9.77 -8.43 -1.29
C GLU A 268 10.56 -8.20 0.01
N SER A 269 10.43 -9.14 0.95
CA SER A 269 11.18 -9.14 2.19
C SER A 269 11.56 -10.54 2.62
N GLU A 270 12.61 -10.64 3.42
CA GLU A 270 13.03 -11.90 4.05
C GLU A 270 12.24 -12.11 5.34
N TYR A 271 11.76 -13.33 5.59
CA TYR A 271 11.20 -13.65 6.89
C TYR A 271 12.27 -13.48 7.98
N THR A 272 12.05 -12.72 9.05
CA THR A 272 13.03 -12.64 10.15
C THR A 272 13.08 -13.94 10.94
N ARG A 273 11.92 -14.55 11.19
CA ARG A 273 11.78 -15.85 11.85
C ARG A 273 10.72 -16.70 11.18
N LEU A 274 11.16 -17.86 10.69
CA LEU A 274 10.31 -18.88 10.08
C LEU A 274 10.33 -20.11 10.98
N ARG A 275 9.15 -20.59 11.39
CA ARG A 275 9.02 -21.83 12.21
C ARG A 275 9.93 -21.83 13.46
N GLY A 276 10.01 -20.71 14.16
CA GLY A 276 10.72 -20.58 15.43
C GLY A 276 12.24 -20.39 15.33
N HIS A 277 12.82 -20.34 14.13
CA HIS A 277 14.26 -20.15 13.94
C HIS A 277 14.56 -19.29 12.69
N ALA A 278 15.84 -19.16 12.34
CA ALA A 278 16.26 -18.35 11.18
C ALA A 278 15.66 -18.89 9.87
N SER A 279 15.21 -18.00 9.00
CA SER A 279 14.50 -18.27 7.75
C SER A 279 15.42 -18.76 6.63
N VAL A 280 16.21 -19.81 6.87
CA VAL A 280 17.17 -20.30 5.87
C VAL A 280 16.78 -21.69 5.39
N ALA A 281 16.62 -21.84 4.07
CA ALA A 281 16.29 -23.12 3.44
C ALA A 281 17.11 -23.32 2.14
N GLY A 282 17.10 -24.54 1.61
CA GLY A 282 17.69 -24.85 0.31
C GLY A 282 19.14 -25.34 0.34
N ASN A 283 19.68 -25.63 -0.84
CA ASN A 283 21.07 -26.05 -1.04
C ASN A 283 21.67 -25.40 -2.30
N PRO A 284 22.51 -24.36 -2.19
CA PRO A 284 23.05 -23.80 -0.95
C PRO A 284 21.96 -23.10 -0.11
N PRO A 285 22.15 -22.98 1.23
CA PRO A 285 21.19 -22.30 2.10
C PRO A 285 20.99 -20.83 1.69
N ARG A 286 19.73 -20.37 1.59
CA ARG A 286 19.33 -19.01 1.26
C ARG A 286 18.20 -18.54 2.17
N PRO A 287 18.07 -17.21 2.41
CA PRO A 287 16.89 -16.65 3.07
C PRO A 287 15.61 -17.00 2.33
N VAL A 288 14.54 -17.28 3.07
CA VAL A 288 13.19 -17.47 2.54
C VAL A 288 12.53 -16.09 2.47
N THR A 289 12.02 -15.76 1.28
CA THR A 289 11.45 -14.46 0.97
C THR A 289 9.94 -14.54 0.77
N TYR A 290 9.24 -13.46 1.06
CA TYR A 290 7.85 -13.26 0.67
C TYR A 290 7.70 -11.92 -0.01
N TYR A 291 6.70 -11.79 -0.87
CA TYR A 291 6.27 -10.53 -1.45
C TYR A 291 4.91 -10.13 -0.91
N ILE A 292 4.68 -8.83 -0.92
CA ILE A 292 3.33 -8.28 -0.85
C ILE A 292 3.07 -7.54 -2.15
N ARG A 293 1.86 -7.70 -2.68
CA ARG A 293 1.34 -6.90 -3.78
C ARG A 293 0.02 -6.30 -3.35
N THR A 294 -0.24 -5.04 -3.69
CA THR A 294 -1.56 -4.43 -3.51
C THR A 294 -2.24 -4.23 -4.84
N ASP A 295 -3.56 -4.08 -4.82
CA ASP A 295 -4.25 -3.38 -5.91
C ASP A 295 -3.84 -1.89 -5.95
N ASP A 296 -4.39 -1.12 -6.90
CA ASP A 296 -4.11 0.31 -7.04
C ASP A 296 -4.31 1.05 -5.71
N MET A 297 -3.27 1.79 -5.28
CA MET A 297 -3.29 2.54 -4.04
C MET A 297 -3.98 3.88 -4.24
N GLN A 298 -5.16 4.06 -3.65
CA GLN A 298 -5.96 5.28 -3.82
C GLN A 298 -6.09 6.06 -2.51
N PHE A 299 -6.32 7.38 -2.59
CA PHE A 299 -6.75 8.15 -1.43
C PHE A 299 -7.54 9.41 -1.80
N TRP A 300 -8.37 9.84 -0.86
CA TRP A 300 -9.04 11.13 -0.85
C TRP A 300 -8.39 12.06 0.16
N GLY A 301 -8.18 13.32 -0.20
CA GLY A 301 -7.56 14.32 0.65
C GLY A 301 -8.37 15.61 0.72
N VAL A 302 -8.38 16.22 1.91
CA VAL A 302 -8.88 17.59 2.12
C VAL A 302 -7.82 18.38 2.84
N SER A 303 -7.41 19.52 2.28
CA SER A 303 -6.35 20.35 2.84
C SER A 303 -6.71 21.83 2.81
N LEU A 304 -6.22 22.54 3.83
CA LEU A 304 -6.08 23.98 3.77
C LEU A 304 -4.82 24.30 2.99
N ASN A 305 -4.95 25.12 1.96
CA ASN A 305 -3.83 25.63 1.19
C ASN A 305 -3.56 27.09 1.57
N MET A 306 -2.31 27.51 1.49
CA MET A 306 -1.93 28.92 1.53
C MET A 306 -0.97 29.20 0.38
N LYS A 307 -1.17 30.31 -0.32
CA LYS A 307 -0.34 30.72 -1.46
C LYS A 307 0.19 32.13 -1.24
N TYR A 308 1.49 32.31 -1.48
CA TYR A 308 2.17 33.60 -1.47
C TYR A 308 2.64 33.94 -2.89
N GLN A 309 2.11 35.01 -3.46
CA GLN A 309 2.44 35.52 -4.79
C GLN A 309 3.56 36.58 -4.67
N PHE A 310 4.55 36.50 -5.57
CA PHE A 310 5.63 37.49 -5.69
C PHE A 310 5.25 38.70 -6.54
#